data_AF-A0A0N1C7V5-F1
#
_entry.id   AF-A0A0N1C7V5-F1
#
_cell.length_a   1.000
_cell.length_b   1.000
_cell.length_c   1.000
_cell.angle_alpha   90.00
_cell.angle_beta   90.00
_cell.angle_gamma   90.00
#
_symmetry.space_group_name_H-M   'P 1'
#
loop_
_entity.id
_entity.type
_entity.pdbx_description
1 polymer ?
#
loop_
_entity_poly.entity_id
_entity_poly.type
_entity_poly.pdbx_seq_one_letter_code
_entity_poly.pdbx_strand_id
1 'polypeptide(L)'
;MTKSSIKAASSLDTLFASATVVHRRNFLTAGAAAFGAAMVPAGATVAEAKQAAATAITEQDRQYMTQAIDLMRKAGVVEKTGGAFGAVIVRNGEVLSATGNSVLRDNDPSAHAEVNAIRAACKKVGAPNLRGATMYTSCECCPMCYATAYWARLDRIFYAASWTDYADLFDDSNIGADMKKPYAKRQVKIAQMMRGDAQKVWQEFRTLPDRARY
;
A
#
# COMPACT_ATOMS: atom_id res chain seq x y z
N MET A 1 66.51 20.62 37.23
CA MET A 1 66.91 20.58 35.80
C MET A 1 66.73 19.16 35.30
N THR A 2 65.63 18.87 34.60
CA THR A 2 65.50 17.77 33.63
C THR A 2 64.19 18.00 32.89
N LYS A 3 64.29 18.41 31.63
CA LYS A 3 63.15 18.58 30.70
C LYS A 3 62.71 17.19 30.24
N SER A 4 61.42 16.90 30.26
CA SER A 4 60.82 15.86 29.43
C SER A 4 59.60 16.44 28.72
N SER A 5 59.73 16.55 27.40
CA SER A 5 58.67 16.96 26.48
C SER A 5 57.89 15.74 26.02
N ILE A 6 56.57 15.81 26.02
CA ILE A 6 55.74 14.97 25.16
C ILE A 6 54.84 15.92 24.37
N LYS A 7 55.22 16.14 23.10
CA LYS A 7 54.35 16.72 22.08
C LYS A 7 53.29 15.68 21.74
N ALA A 8 52.03 16.09 21.75
CA ALA A 8 50.92 15.35 21.16
C ALA A 8 51.17 15.20 19.65
N ALA A 9 51.21 13.96 19.16
CA ALA A 9 51.12 13.68 17.73
C ALA A 9 49.65 13.85 17.31
N SER A 10 49.44 14.70 16.31
CA SER A 10 48.15 14.97 15.67
C SER A 10 47.65 13.77 14.88
N SER A 11 46.33 13.58 14.92
CA SER A 11 45.48 12.55 14.29
C SER A 11 45.59 12.41 12.76
N LEU A 12 46.66 12.87 12.11
CA LEU A 12 46.80 12.87 10.64
C LEU A 12 47.98 12.02 10.13
N ASP A 13 48.92 11.60 10.98
CA ASP A 13 50.03 10.74 10.56
C ASP A 13 49.68 9.23 10.53
N THR A 14 48.53 8.83 11.08
CA THR A 14 47.99 7.46 10.94
C THR A 14 47.11 7.26 9.70
N LEU A 15 46.84 8.32 8.93
CA LEU A 15 45.90 8.28 7.80
C LEU A 15 46.56 7.96 6.44
N PHE A 16 47.89 7.79 6.37
CA PHE A 16 48.58 7.53 5.09
C PHE A 16 49.61 6.39 5.10
N ALA A 17 49.56 5.47 6.07
CA ALA A 17 50.48 4.33 6.10
C ALA A 17 49.96 3.03 5.44
N SER A 18 48.82 3.04 4.74
CA SER A 18 48.28 1.81 4.14
C SER A 18 47.42 2.05 2.90
N ALA A 19 47.99 2.68 1.88
CA ALA A 19 47.44 2.62 0.53
C ALA A 19 48.25 1.62 -0.31
N THR A 20 47.73 0.39 -0.44
CA THR A 20 48.24 -0.57 -1.43
C THR A 20 47.31 -0.58 -2.63
N VAL A 21 47.83 -0.21 -3.79
CA VAL A 21 47.13 -0.34 -5.08
C VAL A 21 47.01 -1.82 -5.40
N VAL A 22 45.77 -2.35 -5.45
CA VAL A 22 45.52 -3.75 -5.80
C VAL A 22 45.04 -3.84 -7.24
N HIS A 23 45.83 -4.49 -8.10
CA HIS A 23 45.49 -4.73 -9.50
C HIS A 23 44.41 -5.82 -9.61
N ARG A 24 43.46 -5.62 -10.51
CA ARG A 24 42.12 -6.24 -10.61
C ARG A 24 42.03 -7.77 -10.86
N ARG A 25 43.01 -8.60 -10.54
CA ARG A 25 42.87 -10.07 -10.71
C ARG A 25 43.51 -10.82 -9.55
N ASN A 26 42.68 -11.69 -8.95
CA ASN A 26 42.98 -12.70 -7.93
C ASN A 26 43.04 -12.19 -6.49
N PHE A 27 41.96 -12.36 -5.73
CA PHE A 27 42.04 -12.73 -4.31
C PHE A 27 40.76 -13.46 -3.88
N LEU A 28 40.83 -14.79 -3.91
CA LEU A 28 39.98 -15.68 -3.11
C LEU A 28 40.69 -15.90 -1.76
N THR A 29 39.90 -15.99 -0.70
CA THR A 29 40.22 -16.51 0.65
C THR A 29 41.24 -15.76 1.50
N ALA A 30 40.76 -14.93 2.43
CA ALA A 30 40.93 -15.10 3.88
C ALA A 30 40.41 -13.88 4.67
N GLY A 31 39.73 -14.11 5.79
CA GLY A 31 39.62 -13.14 6.89
C GLY A 31 38.23 -12.57 7.19
N ALA A 32 37.58 -13.11 8.22
CA ALA A 32 36.34 -12.64 8.80
C ALA A 32 36.52 -11.35 9.63
N ALA A 33 35.63 -10.37 9.47
CA ALA A 33 35.18 -9.46 10.54
C ALA A 33 33.92 -8.66 10.13
N ALA A 34 32.82 -8.97 10.82
CA ALA A 34 31.70 -8.10 11.21
C ALA A 34 31.22 -7.00 10.24
N PHE A 35 30.28 -7.34 9.36
CA PHE A 35 29.13 -6.48 9.09
C PHE A 35 27.87 -7.35 9.18
N GLY A 36 26.90 -6.92 9.99
CA GLY A 36 25.60 -7.56 10.11
C GLY A 36 24.84 -7.45 8.79
N ALA A 37 25.12 -8.36 7.86
CA ALA A 37 24.29 -8.59 6.69
C ALA A 37 23.06 -9.38 7.16
N ALA A 38 21.87 -8.84 6.92
CA ALA A 38 20.65 -9.62 6.95
C ALA A 38 20.89 -10.88 6.09
N MET A 39 20.78 -12.06 6.72
CA MET A 39 20.94 -13.32 6.02
C MET A 39 19.82 -13.45 4.99
N VAL A 40 20.16 -13.25 3.71
CA VAL A 40 19.33 -13.73 2.61
C VAL A 40 19.36 -15.25 2.69
N PRO A 41 18.21 -15.95 2.76
CA PRO A 41 18.21 -17.40 2.80
C PRO A 41 18.89 -17.93 1.54
N ALA A 42 19.87 -18.80 1.74
CA ALA A 42 20.59 -19.45 0.65
C ALA A 42 19.59 -20.26 -0.18
N GLY A 43 19.22 -19.73 -1.36
CA GLY A 43 18.25 -20.34 -2.27
C GLY A 43 17.23 -19.37 -2.88
N ALA A 44 17.07 -18.16 -2.35
CA ALA A 44 16.16 -17.18 -2.96
C ALA A 44 16.71 -16.68 -4.31
N THR A 45 15.92 -16.83 -5.36
CA THR A 45 16.18 -16.24 -6.67
C THR A 45 16.26 -14.72 -6.57
N VAL A 46 16.96 -14.08 -7.50
CA VAL A 46 17.01 -12.60 -7.59
C VAL A 46 15.59 -12.01 -7.69
N ALA A 47 14.63 -12.74 -8.28
CA ALA A 47 13.22 -12.35 -8.32
C ALA A 47 12.55 -12.39 -6.94
N GLU A 48 12.79 -13.45 -6.15
CA GLU A 48 12.26 -13.58 -4.78
C GLU A 48 12.86 -12.54 -3.83
N ALA A 49 14.16 -12.25 -3.95
CA ALA A 49 14.81 -11.20 -3.17
C ALA A 49 14.28 -9.79 -3.54
N LYS A 50 13.96 -9.56 -4.83
CA LYS A 50 13.39 -8.29 -5.32
C LYS A 50 11.92 -8.13 -4.91
N GLN A 51 11.18 -9.24 -4.87
CA GLN A 51 9.81 -9.31 -4.34
C GLN A 51 9.82 -9.06 -2.83
N ALA A 52 10.70 -9.72 -2.07
CA ALA A 52 10.84 -9.51 -0.64
C ALA A 52 11.24 -8.07 -0.29
N ALA A 53 12.17 -7.46 -1.03
CA ALA A 53 12.55 -6.05 -0.86
C ALA A 53 11.40 -5.08 -1.21
N ALA A 54 10.57 -5.39 -2.22
CA ALA A 54 9.37 -4.60 -2.56
C ALA A 54 8.24 -4.72 -1.51
N THR A 55 8.35 -5.69 -0.59
CA THR A 55 7.34 -5.99 0.44
C THR A 55 7.83 -5.63 1.86
N ALA A 56 9.10 -5.23 2.01
CA ALA A 56 9.64 -4.83 3.31
C ALA A 56 9.00 -3.50 3.77
N ILE A 57 8.41 -3.52 4.98
CA ILE A 57 7.77 -2.35 5.59
C ILE A 57 8.83 -1.38 6.10
N THR A 58 8.87 -0.19 5.50
CA THR A 58 9.77 0.90 5.87
C THR A 58 9.23 1.73 7.03
N GLU A 59 10.05 2.63 7.58
CA GLU A 59 9.58 3.61 8.57
C GLU A 59 8.55 4.58 7.96
N GLN A 60 8.73 4.93 6.69
CA GLN A 60 7.80 5.80 5.97
C GLN A 60 6.42 5.12 5.83
N ASP A 61 6.39 3.82 5.56
CA ASP A 61 5.15 3.03 5.53
C ASP A 61 4.42 3.07 6.88
N ARG A 62 5.16 2.99 8.00
CA ARG A 62 4.59 3.12 9.35
C ARG A 62 3.98 4.49 9.58
N GLN A 63 4.64 5.56 9.16
CA GLN A 63 4.10 6.92 9.28
C GLN A 63 2.78 7.11 8.50
N TYR A 64 2.71 6.61 7.26
CA TYR A 64 1.47 6.67 6.48
C TYR A 64 0.35 5.82 7.10
N MET A 65 0.69 4.66 7.69
CA MET A 65 -0.29 3.86 8.42
C MET A 65 -0.78 4.56 9.69
N THR A 66 0.12 5.19 10.46
CA THR A 66 -0.27 6.03 11.61
C THR A 66 -1.24 7.13 11.18
N GLN A 67 -0.97 7.81 10.06
CA GLN A 67 -1.88 8.81 9.53
C GLN A 67 -3.26 8.24 9.16
N ALA A 68 -3.32 7.03 8.59
CA ALA A 68 -4.59 6.35 8.31
C ALA A 68 -5.37 6.04 9.61
N ILE A 69 -4.68 5.63 10.68
CA ILE A 69 -5.27 5.36 12.00
C ILE A 69 -5.78 6.66 12.65
N ASP A 70 -5.04 7.76 12.53
CA ASP A 70 -5.48 9.07 13.03
C ASP A 70 -6.77 9.53 12.33
N LEU A 71 -6.87 9.30 11.02
CA LEU A 71 -8.08 9.58 10.24
C LEU A 71 -9.25 8.66 10.62
N MET A 72 -8.98 7.38 10.90
CA MET A 72 -9.96 6.44 11.46
C MET A 72 -10.55 6.97 12.76
N ARG A 73 -9.70 7.39 13.71
CA ARG A 73 -10.15 7.97 14.97
C ARG A 73 -10.94 9.26 14.73
N LYS A 74 -10.44 10.14 13.85
CA LYS A 74 -11.11 11.40 13.53
C LYS A 74 -12.52 11.16 12.98
N ALA A 75 -12.67 10.29 11.98
CA ALA A 75 -13.96 10.02 11.33
C ALA A 75 -14.94 9.28 12.24
N GLY A 76 -14.51 8.20 12.90
CA GLY A 76 -15.42 7.34 13.68
C GLY A 76 -15.71 7.84 15.09
N VAL A 77 -14.73 8.47 15.75
CA VAL A 77 -14.82 8.81 17.18
C VAL A 77 -15.05 10.30 17.41
N VAL A 78 -14.31 11.15 16.71
CA VAL A 78 -14.33 12.61 16.96
C VAL A 78 -15.46 13.28 16.19
N GLU A 79 -15.45 13.18 14.87
CA GLU A 79 -16.38 13.88 13.98
C GLU A 79 -17.65 13.05 13.71
N LYS A 80 -17.60 11.73 13.93
CA LYS A 80 -18.71 10.79 13.72
C LYS A 80 -19.31 10.90 12.31
N THR A 81 -18.46 11.10 11.31
CA THR A 81 -18.87 11.19 9.90
C THR A 81 -19.25 9.83 9.32
N GLY A 82 -18.88 8.74 9.99
CA GLY A 82 -19.24 7.38 9.66
C GLY A 82 -18.53 6.38 10.57
N GLY A 83 -18.27 5.16 10.08
CA GLY A 83 -17.52 4.14 10.83
C GLY A 83 -16.05 4.54 11.07
N ALA A 84 -15.39 3.84 12.00
CA ALA A 84 -13.99 4.09 12.32
C ALA A 84 -13.06 3.51 11.24
N PHE A 85 -12.91 4.24 10.12
CA PHE A 85 -12.01 3.86 9.02
C PHE A 85 -11.30 5.09 8.45
N GLY A 86 -10.04 4.92 8.08
CA GLY A 86 -9.19 5.95 7.48
C GLY A 86 -8.26 5.37 6.42
N ALA A 87 -7.94 6.15 5.39
CA ALA A 87 -7.08 5.72 4.30
C ALA A 87 -6.22 6.85 3.75
N VAL A 88 -5.00 6.49 3.33
CA VAL A 88 -4.00 7.37 2.72
C VAL A 88 -3.51 6.73 1.43
N ILE A 89 -3.41 7.49 0.34
CA ILE A 89 -2.84 7.03 -0.93
C ILE A 89 -1.58 7.83 -1.22
N VAL A 90 -0.49 7.12 -1.49
CA VAL A 90 0.85 7.69 -1.70
C VAL A 90 1.41 7.21 -3.02
N ARG A 91 2.07 8.10 -3.76
CA ARG A 91 2.87 7.75 -4.95
C ARG A 91 4.22 8.44 -4.86
N ASN A 92 5.31 7.69 -5.02
CA ASN A 92 6.68 8.24 -5.00
C ASN A 92 6.98 9.11 -3.76
N GLY A 93 6.47 8.71 -2.59
CA GLY A 93 6.62 9.46 -1.33
C GLY A 93 5.66 10.66 -1.17
N GLU A 94 4.88 11.01 -2.19
CA GLU A 94 3.89 12.08 -2.12
C GLU A 94 2.51 11.53 -1.73
N VAL A 95 1.89 12.14 -0.72
CA VAL A 95 0.49 11.86 -0.36
C VAL A 95 -0.43 12.49 -1.42
N LEU A 96 -1.13 11.64 -2.18
CA LEU A 96 -2.13 12.05 -3.14
C LEU A 96 -3.47 12.39 -2.46
N SER A 97 -3.84 11.63 -1.44
CA SER A 97 -5.06 11.83 -0.67
C SER A 97 -4.96 11.21 0.71
N ALA A 98 -5.68 11.77 1.67
CA ALA A 98 -5.80 11.23 3.03
C ALA A 98 -7.22 11.54 3.54
N THR A 99 -8.05 10.52 3.75
CA THR A 99 -9.48 10.67 4.05
C THR A 99 -9.98 9.67 5.07
N GLY A 100 -11.04 10.03 5.80
CA GLY A 100 -11.81 9.12 6.64
C GLY A 100 -13.13 8.66 5.99
N ASN A 101 -13.81 7.74 6.66
CA ASN A 101 -15.17 7.33 6.29
C ASN A 101 -16.15 8.51 6.43
N SER A 102 -17.09 8.64 5.50
CA SER A 102 -18.11 9.69 5.53
C SER A 102 -19.52 9.19 5.19
N VAL A 103 -19.79 7.90 5.37
CA VAL A 103 -21.08 7.27 5.04
C VAL A 103 -22.27 8.00 5.66
N LEU A 104 -22.19 8.35 6.95
CA LEU A 104 -23.28 9.01 7.65
C LEU A 104 -23.38 10.49 7.28
N ARG A 105 -22.25 11.19 7.16
CA ARG A 105 -22.22 12.61 6.79
C ARG A 105 -22.81 12.84 5.40
N ASP A 106 -22.42 12.00 4.44
CA ASP A 106 -22.73 12.21 3.03
C ASP A 106 -24.01 11.46 2.59
N ASN A 107 -24.60 10.65 3.48
CA ASN A 107 -25.68 9.70 3.16
C ASN A 107 -25.35 8.83 1.94
N ASP A 108 -24.10 8.40 1.83
CA ASP A 108 -23.57 7.60 0.74
C ASP A 108 -22.98 6.28 1.30
N PRO A 109 -23.64 5.12 1.11
CA PRO A 109 -23.12 3.85 1.60
C PRO A 109 -21.79 3.44 0.95
N SER A 110 -21.40 4.07 -0.16
CA SER A 110 -20.11 3.84 -0.81
C SER A 110 -18.99 4.74 -0.28
N ALA A 111 -19.28 5.73 0.58
CA ALA A 111 -18.31 6.70 1.10
C ALA A 111 -17.41 6.13 2.22
N HIS A 112 -16.88 4.94 1.99
CA HIS A 112 -15.83 4.32 2.79
C HIS A 112 -14.52 5.10 2.65
N ALA A 113 -13.64 4.98 3.64
CA ALA A 113 -12.39 5.74 3.66
C ALA A 113 -11.53 5.49 2.43
N GLU A 114 -11.43 4.24 1.98
CA GLU A 114 -10.64 3.83 0.82
C GLU A 114 -11.25 4.36 -0.49
N VAL A 115 -12.58 4.28 -0.63
CA VAL A 115 -13.29 4.81 -1.80
C VAL A 115 -13.15 6.33 -1.87
N ASN A 116 -13.28 7.03 -0.74
CA ASN A 116 -13.07 8.47 -0.63
C ASN A 116 -11.63 8.85 -1.02
N ALA A 117 -10.64 8.11 -0.54
CA ALA A 117 -9.23 8.34 -0.87
C ALA A 117 -8.99 8.14 -2.36
N ILE A 118 -9.47 7.03 -2.95
CA ILE A 118 -9.34 6.76 -4.38
C ILE A 118 -9.99 7.87 -5.21
N ARG A 119 -11.22 8.29 -4.86
CA ARG A 119 -11.92 9.40 -5.54
C ARG A 119 -11.10 10.69 -5.47
N ALA A 120 -10.57 11.04 -4.31
CA ALA A 120 -9.77 12.25 -4.13
C ALA A 120 -8.43 12.19 -4.89
N ALA A 121 -7.73 11.07 -4.84
CA ALA A 121 -6.48 10.86 -5.57
C ALA A 121 -6.68 10.91 -7.10
N CYS A 122 -7.72 10.24 -7.62
CA CYS A 122 -8.05 10.30 -9.05
C CYS A 122 -8.37 11.73 -9.51
N LYS A 123 -9.09 12.51 -8.69
CA LYS A 123 -9.34 13.94 -8.96
C LYS A 123 -8.05 14.76 -8.97
N LYS A 124 -7.16 14.55 -8.00
CA LYS A 124 -5.85 15.23 -7.93
C LYS A 124 -4.97 14.91 -9.14
N VAL A 125 -4.97 13.65 -9.59
CA VAL A 125 -4.19 13.19 -10.75
C VAL A 125 -4.86 13.58 -12.08
N GLY A 126 -6.17 13.82 -12.10
CA GLY A 126 -6.93 14.09 -13.32
C GLY A 126 -7.19 12.84 -14.17
N ALA A 127 -7.12 11.64 -13.58
CA ALA A 127 -7.33 10.38 -14.28
C ALA A 127 -7.90 9.29 -13.35
N PRO A 128 -8.69 8.32 -13.86
CA PRO A 128 -9.21 7.20 -13.08
C PRO A 128 -8.14 6.08 -12.89
N ASN A 129 -6.86 6.44 -12.83
CA ASN A 129 -5.75 5.51 -12.81
C ASN A 129 -4.71 5.95 -11.78
N LEU A 130 -4.48 5.07 -10.82
CA LEU A 130 -3.61 5.23 -9.68
C LEU A 130 -2.36 4.32 -9.73
N ARG A 131 -1.99 3.76 -10.90
CA ARG A 131 -0.78 2.94 -11.07
C ARG A 131 0.46 3.57 -10.44
N GLY A 132 1.31 2.76 -9.82
CA GLY A 132 2.46 3.19 -9.04
C GLY A 132 2.14 3.73 -7.66
N ALA A 133 0.86 3.86 -7.27
CA ALA A 133 0.47 4.30 -5.93
C ALA A 133 0.23 3.11 -4.99
N THR A 134 0.53 3.34 -3.71
CA THR A 134 0.23 2.45 -2.59
C THR A 134 -0.88 3.06 -1.74
N MET A 135 -1.85 2.25 -1.34
CA MET A 135 -2.86 2.65 -0.36
C MET A 135 -2.52 2.06 1.03
N TYR A 136 -2.60 2.89 2.06
CA TYR A 136 -2.52 2.50 3.46
C TYR A 136 -3.91 2.70 4.06
N THR A 137 -4.55 1.64 4.50
CA THR A 137 -5.90 1.68 5.08
C THR A 137 -5.86 1.18 6.52
N SER A 138 -6.62 1.82 7.41
CA SER A 138 -6.65 1.44 8.82
C SER A 138 -7.21 0.03 9.03
N CYS A 139 -8.04 -0.45 8.09
CA CYS A 139 -8.64 -1.78 8.12
C CYS A 139 -8.53 -2.48 6.76
N GLU A 140 -8.52 -3.81 6.76
CA GLU A 140 -8.56 -4.65 5.57
C GLU A 140 -9.76 -4.28 4.69
N CYS A 141 -9.50 -4.01 3.41
CA CYS A 141 -10.54 -3.53 2.50
C CYS A 141 -11.70 -4.51 2.39
N CYS A 142 -12.92 -4.02 2.59
CA CYS A 142 -14.12 -4.77 2.26
C CYS A 142 -14.18 -5.09 0.73
N PRO A 143 -15.05 -6.01 0.28
CA PRO A 143 -15.13 -6.36 -1.14
C PRO A 143 -15.33 -5.18 -2.10
N MET A 144 -16.11 -4.17 -1.71
CA MET A 144 -16.30 -2.94 -2.49
C MET A 144 -15.02 -2.11 -2.60
N CYS A 145 -14.35 -1.88 -1.48
CA CYS A 145 -13.12 -1.10 -1.43
C CYS A 145 -12.00 -1.76 -2.23
N TYR A 146 -11.84 -3.08 -2.11
CA TYR A 146 -10.87 -3.85 -2.89
C TYR A 146 -11.15 -3.77 -4.39
N ALA A 147 -12.41 -3.98 -4.81
CA ALA A 147 -12.78 -3.85 -6.22
C ALA A 147 -12.52 -2.44 -6.75
N THR A 148 -12.80 -1.40 -5.96
CA THR A 148 -12.55 -0.01 -6.34
C THR A 148 -11.05 0.26 -6.52
N ALA A 149 -10.20 -0.26 -5.62
CA ALA A 149 -8.75 -0.19 -5.74
C ALA A 149 -8.23 -0.92 -7.00
N TYR A 150 -8.81 -2.07 -7.30
CA TYR A 150 -8.49 -2.85 -8.50
C TYR A 150 -8.81 -2.08 -9.79
N TRP A 151 -10.00 -1.47 -9.88
CA TRP A 151 -10.38 -0.63 -11.01
C TRP A 151 -9.50 0.60 -11.15
N ALA A 152 -9.11 1.21 -10.02
CA ALA A 152 -8.18 2.33 -9.99
C ALA A 152 -6.72 1.93 -10.29
N ARG A 153 -6.39 0.66 -10.51
CA ARG A 153 -5.04 0.19 -10.81
C ARG A 153 -4.01 0.51 -9.71
N LEU A 154 -4.42 0.50 -8.43
CA LEU A 154 -3.45 0.59 -7.33
C LEU A 154 -2.51 -0.62 -7.38
N ASP A 155 -1.22 -0.39 -7.15
CA ASP A 155 -0.22 -1.46 -7.23
C ASP A 155 -0.14 -2.25 -5.92
N ARG A 156 -0.49 -1.61 -4.80
CA ARG A 156 -0.34 -2.20 -3.47
C ARG A 156 -1.31 -1.60 -2.45
N ILE A 157 -1.72 -2.43 -1.50
CA ILE A 157 -2.51 -2.06 -0.33
C ILE A 157 -1.81 -2.60 0.92
N PHE A 158 -1.60 -1.75 1.91
CA PHE A 158 -1.29 -2.15 3.29
C PHE A 158 -2.52 -1.89 4.17
N TYR A 159 -2.79 -2.80 5.09
CA TYR A 159 -3.85 -2.64 6.09
C TYR A 159 -3.31 -2.87 7.51
N ALA A 160 -3.94 -2.25 8.51
CA ALA A 160 -3.60 -2.47 9.92
C ALA A 160 -4.52 -3.51 10.59
N ALA A 161 -5.80 -3.19 10.82
CA ALA A 161 -6.76 -4.11 11.39
C ALA A 161 -7.34 -5.04 10.32
N SER A 162 -7.55 -6.30 10.66
CA SER A 162 -8.22 -7.31 9.83
C SER A 162 -9.72 -7.34 10.10
N TRP A 163 -10.50 -7.99 9.23
CA TRP A 163 -11.95 -8.13 9.46
C TRP A 163 -12.30 -8.80 10.79
N THR A 164 -11.45 -9.69 11.30
CA THR A 164 -11.70 -10.38 12.57
C THR A 164 -11.62 -9.46 13.79
N ASP A 165 -10.96 -8.31 13.67
CA ASP A 165 -10.77 -7.38 14.79
C ASP A 165 -12.04 -6.56 15.11
N TYR A 166 -13.01 -6.53 14.21
CA TYR A 166 -14.24 -5.71 14.33
C TYR A 166 -15.50 -6.38 13.75
N ALA A 167 -15.48 -7.71 13.59
CA ALA A 167 -16.56 -8.47 12.97
C ALA A 167 -17.90 -8.38 13.72
N ASP A 168 -17.90 -7.94 14.98
CA ASP A 168 -19.08 -7.65 15.78
C ASP A 168 -19.76 -6.32 15.42
N LEU A 169 -19.05 -5.43 14.72
CA LEU A 169 -19.50 -4.08 14.40
C LEU A 169 -19.87 -3.90 12.92
N PHE A 170 -19.23 -4.63 12.01
CA PHE A 170 -19.40 -4.43 10.56
C PHE A 170 -19.44 -5.75 9.76
N ASP A 171 -20.09 -5.70 8.60
CA ASP A 171 -20.46 -6.87 7.79
C ASP A 171 -19.40 -7.29 6.74
N ASP A 172 -18.17 -6.79 6.80
CA ASP A 172 -17.15 -6.99 5.76
C ASP A 172 -16.94 -8.46 5.41
N SER A 173 -16.76 -9.29 6.45
CA SER A 173 -16.61 -10.74 6.32
C SER A 173 -17.90 -11.42 5.83
N ASN A 174 -19.07 -10.94 6.27
CA ASN A 174 -20.38 -11.45 5.87
C ASN A 174 -20.64 -11.21 4.38
N ILE A 175 -20.33 -10.02 3.87
CA ILE A 175 -20.43 -9.68 2.45
C ILE A 175 -19.50 -10.58 1.63
N GLY A 176 -18.24 -10.72 2.07
CA GLY A 176 -17.27 -11.59 1.41
C GLY A 176 -17.74 -13.05 1.33
N ALA A 177 -18.37 -13.56 2.40
CA ALA A 177 -18.95 -14.90 2.44
C ALA A 177 -20.20 -15.02 1.55
N ASP A 178 -21.10 -14.03 1.56
CA ASP A 178 -22.31 -14.04 0.74
C ASP A 178 -22.01 -14.04 -0.77
N MET A 179 -21.02 -13.26 -1.19
CA MET A 179 -20.60 -13.19 -2.61
C MET A 179 -20.08 -14.53 -3.14
N LYS A 180 -19.60 -15.45 -2.29
CA LYS A 180 -19.16 -16.79 -2.70
C LYS A 180 -20.33 -17.77 -2.90
N LYS A 181 -21.53 -17.44 -2.41
CA LYS A 181 -22.71 -18.30 -2.55
C LYS A 181 -23.24 -18.26 -3.99
N PRO A 182 -23.88 -19.34 -4.48
CA PRO A 182 -24.68 -19.31 -5.71
C PRO A 182 -25.74 -18.21 -5.65
N TYR A 183 -26.08 -17.57 -6.79
CA TYR A 183 -27.00 -16.41 -6.82
C TYR A 183 -28.32 -16.64 -6.08
N ALA A 184 -28.93 -17.82 -6.23
CA ALA A 184 -30.18 -18.15 -5.55
C ALA A 184 -30.08 -18.15 -4.00
N LYS A 185 -28.87 -18.33 -3.46
CA LYS A 185 -28.58 -18.39 -2.02
C LYS A 185 -28.00 -17.11 -1.44
N ARG A 186 -27.77 -16.08 -2.26
CA ARG A 186 -27.27 -14.78 -1.79
C ARG A 186 -28.36 -14.03 -1.02
N GLN A 187 -27.93 -13.16 -0.12
CA GLN A 187 -28.81 -12.31 0.68
C GLN A 187 -29.55 -11.32 -0.22
N VAL A 188 -28.81 -10.59 -1.04
CA VAL A 188 -29.37 -9.76 -2.11
C VAL A 188 -29.83 -10.66 -3.25
N LYS A 189 -31.10 -10.54 -3.64
CA LYS A 189 -31.69 -11.37 -4.70
C LYS A 189 -31.28 -10.85 -6.07
N ILE A 190 -30.67 -11.73 -6.86
CA ILE A 190 -30.14 -11.41 -8.19
C ILE A 190 -30.85 -12.28 -9.22
N ALA A 191 -31.41 -11.63 -10.25
CA ALA A 191 -32.01 -12.29 -11.40
C ALA A 191 -31.60 -11.56 -12.68
N GLN A 192 -31.35 -12.30 -13.77
CA GLN A 192 -31.09 -11.71 -15.08
C GLN A 192 -32.41 -11.47 -15.81
N MET A 193 -32.58 -10.27 -16.37
CA MET A 193 -33.74 -9.91 -17.18
C MET A 193 -33.29 -9.14 -18.44
N MET A 194 -34.10 -9.17 -19.50
CA MET A 194 -33.90 -8.41 -20.76
C MET A 194 -32.51 -8.58 -21.42
N ARG A 195 -31.93 -9.79 -21.34
CA ARG A 195 -30.59 -10.08 -21.89
C ARG A 195 -30.43 -9.70 -23.36
N GLY A 196 -31.46 -9.95 -24.18
CA GLY A 196 -31.42 -9.67 -25.62
C GLY A 196 -31.24 -8.19 -25.95
N ASP A 197 -31.95 -7.31 -25.25
CA ASP A 197 -31.86 -5.86 -25.48
C ASP A 197 -30.53 -5.30 -25.00
N ALA A 198 -30.03 -5.74 -23.85
CA ALA A 198 -28.70 -5.38 -23.38
C ALA A 198 -27.59 -5.83 -24.36
N GLN A 199 -27.75 -6.99 -25.01
CA GLN A 199 -26.78 -7.48 -25.99
C GLN A 199 -26.70 -6.62 -27.25
N LYS A 200 -27.80 -5.98 -27.68
CA LYS A 200 -27.80 -5.04 -28.81
C LYS A 200 -26.93 -3.82 -28.52
N VAL A 201 -27.09 -3.21 -27.35
CA VAL A 201 -26.24 -2.09 -26.89
C VAL A 201 -24.77 -2.50 -26.84
N TRP A 202 -24.45 -3.71 -26.38
CA TRP A 202 -23.08 -4.22 -26.41
C TRP A 202 -22.55 -4.44 -27.83
N GLN A 203 -23.39 -4.76 -28.81
CA GLN A 203 -22.97 -4.86 -30.21
C GLN A 203 -22.63 -3.49 -30.77
N GLU A 204 -23.46 -2.48 -30.48
CA GLU A 204 -23.19 -1.07 -30.82
C GLU A 204 -21.89 -0.58 -30.18
N PHE A 205 -21.70 -0.81 -28.87
CA PHE A 205 -20.49 -0.39 -28.17
C PHE A 205 -19.21 -1.03 -28.76
N ARG A 206 -19.29 -2.25 -29.31
CA ARG A 206 -18.15 -2.91 -29.94
C ARG A 206 -17.74 -2.27 -31.27
N THR A 207 -18.68 -1.69 -32.01
CA THR A 207 -18.41 -1.04 -33.30
C THR A 207 -17.94 0.40 -33.16
N LEU A 208 -18.15 1.03 -32.00
CA LEU A 208 -17.66 2.39 -31.73
C LEU A 208 -16.12 2.47 -31.84
N PRO A 209 -15.59 3.32 -32.73
CA PRO A 209 -14.15 3.48 -32.92
C PRO A 209 -13.46 4.14 -31.71
N ASP A 210 -14.16 5.02 -31.01
CA ASP A 210 -13.71 5.86 -29.89
C ASP A 210 -14.30 5.41 -28.53
N ARG A 211 -14.70 4.14 -28.42
CA ARG A 211 -15.26 3.59 -27.18
C ARG A 211 -14.31 3.74 -25.99
N ALA A 212 -14.90 4.02 -24.82
CA ALA A 212 -14.16 4.15 -23.57
C ALA A 212 -13.35 2.88 -23.25
N ARG A 213 -12.11 3.07 -22.79
CA ARG A 213 -11.22 2.03 -22.25
C ARG A 213 -10.43 2.58 -21.06
N TYR A 214 -10.55 1.96 -19.90
CA TYR A 214 -9.80 2.30 -18.68
C TYR A 214 -9.63 1.07 -17.78
#